data_AF-A0A4P6UB91-F1
#
_entry.id   AF-A0A4P6UB91-F1
#
_cell.length_a   1.000
_cell.length_b   1.000
_cell.length_c   1.000
_cell.angle_alpha   90.00
_cell.angle_beta   90.00
_cell.angle_gamma   90.00
#
_symmetry.space_group_name_H-M   'P 1'
#
loop_
_entity.id
_entity.type
_entity.pdbx_description
1 polymer ?
#
loop_
_entity_poly.entity_id
_entity_poly.type
_entity_poly.pdbx_seq_one_letter_code
_entity_poly.pdbx_strand_id
1 'polypeptide(L)'
;MRAHRIHRFRIIVVGFVAMLATMAGIGTAAAHSAVTASTPENASQIATAPPQASITFNEALQEKFASLTVVGPDGNLWSKGDPTVQGNTVSVPLDGLGPVGEYTIAFRVTSADGHPVSGTRVFTLTQEGTGTPGPKANGQSASSSDDTSSGQNWLIWVFVGAGVVVFGGGLWLALRKPRAKS
;
A
#
# COMPACT_ATOMS: atom_id res chain seq x y z
N MET A 1 -57.82 -2.88 10.46
CA MET A 1 -56.49 -3.38 10.92
C MET A 1 -55.43 -3.60 9.81
N ARG A 2 -55.66 -3.23 8.52
CA ARG A 2 -54.68 -3.46 7.43
C ARG A 2 -53.70 -2.30 7.19
N ALA A 3 -54.08 -1.07 7.55
CA ALA A 3 -53.27 0.14 7.34
C ALA A 3 -51.99 0.20 8.19
N HIS A 4 -52.05 -0.23 9.46
CA HIS A 4 -50.87 -0.24 10.34
C HIS A 4 -49.80 -1.25 9.90
N ARG A 5 -50.20 -2.36 9.25
CA ARG A 5 -49.26 -3.40 8.81
C ARG A 5 -48.42 -2.92 7.61
N ILE A 6 -49.00 -2.10 6.74
CA ILE A 6 -48.31 -1.48 5.59
C ILE A 6 -47.39 -0.35 6.05
N HIS A 7 -47.80 0.44 7.05
CA HIS A 7 -46.97 1.52 7.60
C HIS A 7 -45.72 0.98 8.33
N ARG A 8 -45.88 -0.10 9.11
CA ARG A 8 -44.76 -0.77 9.80
C ARG A 8 -43.77 -1.39 8.81
N PHE A 9 -44.26 -1.99 7.72
CA PHE A 9 -43.40 -2.56 6.67
C PHE A 9 -42.59 -1.48 5.94
N ARG A 10 -43.19 -0.32 5.64
CA ARG A 10 -42.50 0.80 4.99
C ARG A 10 -41.40 1.39 5.87
N ILE A 11 -41.64 1.52 7.18
CA ILE A 11 -40.62 2.03 8.12
C ILE A 11 -39.41 1.07 8.18
N ILE A 12 -39.65 -0.25 8.20
CA ILE A 12 -38.57 -1.24 8.23
C ILE A 12 -37.77 -1.20 6.93
N VAL A 13 -38.43 -1.11 5.77
CA VAL A 13 -37.73 -1.05 4.47
C VAL A 13 -36.93 0.25 4.33
N VAL A 14 -37.48 1.40 4.72
CA VAL A 14 -36.76 2.68 4.70
C VAL A 14 -35.56 2.66 5.65
N GLY A 15 -35.73 2.10 6.85
CA GLY A 15 -34.63 1.92 7.81
C GLY A 15 -33.53 1.02 7.27
N PHE A 16 -33.89 -0.09 6.62
CA PHE A 16 -32.93 -1.02 6.03
C PHE A 16 -32.18 -0.41 4.84
N VAL A 17 -32.87 0.32 3.96
CA VAL A 17 -32.24 1.03 2.83
C VAL A 17 -31.32 2.14 3.33
N ALA A 18 -31.72 2.89 4.35
CA ALA A 18 -30.87 3.92 4.97
C ALA A 18 -29.60 3.30 5.60
N MET A 19 -29.72 2.16 6.27
CA MET A 19 -28.59 1.43 6.85
C MET A 19 -27.64 0.86 5.78
N LEU A 20 -28.16 0.36 4.66
CA LEU A 20 -27.32 -0.09 3.55
C LEU A 20 -26.61 1.06 2.84
N ALA A 21 -27.28 2.22 2.72
CA ALA A 21 -26.70 3.42 2.12
C ALA A 21 -25.52 3.98 2.94
N THR A 22 -25.55 3.87 4.28
CA THR A 22 -24.43 4.33 5.12
C THR A 22 -23.22 3.38 5.08
N MET A 23 -23.43 2.09 4.86
CA MET A 23 -22.35 1.10 4.73
C MET A 23 -21.60 1.19 3.39
N ALA A 24 -22.24 1.69 2.34
CA ALA A 24 -21.60 1.89 1.03
C ALA A 24 -20.56 3.03 1.01
N GLY A 25 -20.46 3.82 2.09
CA GLY A 25 -19.54 4.96 2.21
C GLY A 25 -18.29 4.71 3.07
N ILE A 26 -18.05 3.49 3.55
CA ILE A 26 -16.82 3.18 4.30
C ILE A 26 -15.67 3.07 3.30
N GLY A 27 -15.04 4.20 2.99
CA GLY A 27 -13.79 4.22 2.24
C GLY A 27 -12.71 3.43 2.99
N THR A 28 -11.88 2.68 2.26
CA THR A 28 -10.68 2.08 2.81
C THR A 28 -9.74 3.21 3.22
N ALA A 29 -9.56 3.43 4.53
CA ALA A 29 -8.52 4.32 5.00
C ALA A 29 -7.16 3.74 4.57
N ALA A 30 -6.46 4.43 3.69
CA ALA A 30 -5.11 4.04 3.28
C ALA A 30 -4.14 4.34 4.44
N ALA A 31 -4.00 3.37 5.35
CA ALA A 31 -3.19 3.46 6.57
C ALA A 31 -1.75 2.99 6.38
N HIS A 32 -1.29 2.76 5.15
CA HIS A 32 0.07 2.28 4.90
C HIS A 32 1.11 3.39 5.08
N SER A 33 2.26 3.04 5.67
CA SER A 33 3.47 3.87 5.71
C SER A 33 3.76 4.51 4.37
N ALA A 34 3.74 5.84 4.35
CA ALA A 34 4.02 6.65 3.18
C ALA A 34 5.33 7.41 3.37
N VAL A 35 6.16 7.43 2.34
CA VAL A 35 7.37 8.26 2.31
C VAL A 35 6.96 9.73 2.27
N THR A 36 7.47 10.52 3.22
CA THR A 36 7.22 11.95 3.34
C THR A 36 8.41 12.81 2.88
N ALA A 37 9.64 12.29 2.99
CA ALA A 37 10.84 12.97 2.53
C ALA A 37 11.97 11.99 2.18
N SER A 38 12.95 12.46 1.42
CA SER A 38 14.21 11.74 1.18
C SER A 38 15.39 12.71 1.14
N THR A 39 16.58 12.22 1.49
CA THR A 39 17.85 12.91 1.25
C THR A 39 18.77 11.97 0.48
N PRO A 40 19.26 12.34 -0.72
CA PRO A 40 18.80 13.46 -1.56
C PRO A 40 17.29 13.44 -1.85
N GLU A 41 16.72 14.60 -2.19
CA GLU A 41 15.31 14.71 -2.56
C GLU A 41 15.05 13.95 -3.87
N ASN A 42 13.88 13.35 -4.00
CA ASN A 42 13.50 12.62 -5.20
C ASN A 42 13.55 13.51 -6.46
N ALA A 43 14.12 12.98 -7.53
CA ALA A 43 14.34 13.67 -8.80
C ALA A 43 15.18 14.96 -8.70
N SER A 44 15.89 15.18 -7.58
CA SER A 44 16.78 16.33 -7.43
C SER A 44 18.09 16.15 -8.20
N GLN A 45 18.74 17.29 -8.49
CA GLN A 45 20.10 17.34 -9.02
C GLN A 45 21.02 17.90 -7.94
N ILE A 46 22.10 17.20 -7.63
CA ILE A 46 23.07 17.59 -6.61
C ILE A 46 24.48 17.61 -7.21
N ALA A 47 25.30 18.57 -6.76
CA ALA A 47 26.71 18.64 -7.16
C ALA A 47 27.63 17.82 -6.24
N THR A 48 27.24 17.65 -4.97
CA THR A 48 28.07 17.00 -3.95
C THR A 48 27.27 15.91 -3.25
N ALA A 49 27.90 14.77 -3.01
CA ALA A 49 27.33 13.68 -2.24
C ALA A 49 27.06 14.11 -0.79
N PRO A 50 25.85 13.85 -0.22
CA PRO A 50 25.65 13.99 1.21
C PRO A 50 26.39 12.89 1.98
N PRO A 51 26.58 13.03 3.30
CA PRO A 51 27.25 12.00 4.13
C PRO A 51 26.42 10.71 4.28
N GLN A 52 25.11 10.77 4.02
CA GLN A 52 24.21 9.61 4.07
C GLN A 52 23.04 9.81 3.10
N ALA A 53 22.46 8.71 2.64
CA ALA A 53 21.15 8.70 2.02
C ALA A 53 20.09 8.33 3.06
N SER A 54 18.90 8.95 3.02
CA SER A 54 17.82 8.67 3.96
C SER A 54 16.43 8.75 3.33
N ILE A 55 15.50 8.02 3.93
CA ILE A 55 14.07 8.03 3.60
C ILE A 55 13.29 8.21 4.91
N THR A 56 12.40 9.20 4.94
CA THR A 56 11.53 9.49 6.09
C THR A 56 10.08 9.13 5.74
N PHE A 57 9.39 8.56 6.71
CA PHE A 57 8.01 8.10 6.60
C PHE A 57 7.08 8.93 7.51
N ASN A 58 5.78 8.82 7.28
CA ASN A 58 4.74 9.45 8.11
C ASN A 58 4.51 8.73 9.46
N GLU A 59 5.09 7.55 9.67
CA GLU A 59 5.00 6.78 10.91
C GLU A 59 6.32 6.10 11.28
N ALA A 60 6.42 5.63 12.52
CA ALA A 60 7.61 4.96 13.02
C ALA A 60 7.85 3.63 12.30
N LEU A 61 9.13 3.25 12.21
CA LEU A 61 9.58 2.01 11.60
C LEU A 61 10.02 1.02 12.68
N GLN A 62 9.95 -0.27 12.37
CA GLN A 62 10.65 -1.29 13.13
C GLN A 62 12.16 -1.22 12.83
N GLU A 63 12.98 -1.38 13.86
CA GLU A 63 14.44 -1.28 13.72
C GLU A 63 15.08 -2.45 12.98
N LYS A 64 14.39 -3.61 12.94
CA LYS A 64 14.93 -4.84 12.36
C LYS A 64 14.54 -4.99 10.89
N PHE A 65 15.39 -5.66 10.13
CA PHE A 65 15.15 -6.05 8.74
C PHE A 65 14.96 -4.88 7.75
N ALA A 66 15.36 -3.67 8.13
CA ALA A 66 15.45 -2.56 7.20
C ALA A 66 16.60 -2.79 6.21
N SER A 67 16.36 -2.40 4.95
CA SER A 67 17.33 -2.36 3.88
C SER A 67 17.25 -1.00 3.22
N LEU A 68 18.40 -0.36 3.00
CA LEU A 68 18.52 0.84 2.19
C LEU A 68 19.86 0.79 1.47
N THR A 69 19.81 0.91 0.14
CA THR A 69 20.99 0.85 -0.73
C THR A 69 20.96 1.98 -1.73
N VAL A 70 22.14 2.40 -2.19
CA VAL A 70 22.28 3.39 -3.26
C VAL A 70 23.05 2.74 -4.40
N VAL A 71 22.49 2.73 -5.60
CA VAL A 71 23.10 2.17 -6.81
C VAL A 71 23.36 3.31 -7.79
N GLY A 72 24.58 3.36 -8.34
CA GLY A 72 25.00 4.40 -9.27
C GLY A 72 24.73 4.07 -10.73
N PRO A 73 25.04 5.00 -11.65
CA PRO A 73 24.82 4.79 -13.09
C PRO A 73 25.76 3.71 -13.67
N ASP A 74 26.83 3.39 -12.95
CA ASP A 74 27.73 2.28 -13.23
C ASP A 74 27.18 0.91 -12.76
N GLY A 75 26.02 0.88 -12.09
CA GLY A 75 25.41 -0.34 -11.53
C GLY A 75 26.12 -0.87 -10.28
N ASN A 76 27.04 -0.12 -9.68
CA ASN A 76 27.70 -0.48 -8.44
C ASN A 76 26.95 0.05 -7.22
N LEU A 77 27.14 -0.58 -6.07
CA LEU A 77 26.67 -0.08 -4.78
C LEU A 77 27.52 1.11 -4.31
N TRP A 78 26.88 2.20 -3.94
CA TRP A 78 27.50 3.41 -3.39
C TRP A 78 27.14 3.65 -1.92
N SER A 79 26.16 2.92 -1.38
CA SER A 79 25.92 2.82 0.05
C SER A 79 27.00 2.02 0.76
N LYS A 80 27.33 2.41 2.00
CA LYS A 80 28.35 1.76 2.84
C LYS A 80 27.74 1.22 4.14
N GLY A 81 28.12 -0.01 4.49
CA GLY A 81 27.66 -0.64 5.72
C GLY A 81 26.17 -0.95 5.74
N ASP A 82 25.65 -1.14 6.94
CA ASP A 82 24.24 -1.47 7.18
C ASP A 82 23.39 -0.21 7.38
N PRO A 83 22.11 -0.25 7.00
CA PRO A 83 21.20 0.86 7.26
C PRO A 83 20.89 0.98 8.76
N THR A 84 20.66 2.22 9.19
CA THR A 84 20.22 2.55 10.55
C THR A 84 18.79 3.08 10.52
N VAL A 85 17.96 2.66 11.48
CA VAL A 85 16.61 3.16 11.67
C VAL A 85 16.55 4.01 12.92
N GLN A 86 15.98 5.22 12.82
CA GLN A 86 15.76 6.15 13.93
C GLN A 86 14.36 6.73 13.83
N GLY A 87 13.44 6.25 14.68
CA GLY A 87 12.04 6.65 14.66
C GLY A 87 11.37 6.29 13.33
N ASN A 88 11.03 7.30 12.53
CA ASN A 88 10.38 7.17 11.22
C ASN A 88 11.34 7.30 10.03
N THR A 89 12.66 7.28 10.27
CA THR A 89 13.66 7.49 9.22
C THR A 89 14.62 6.31 9.16
N VAL A 90 14.89 5.83 7.94
CA VAL A 90 15.96 4.89 7.64
C VAL A 90 17.06 5.62 6.87
N SER A 91 18.33 5.38 7.21
CA SER A 91 19.47 5.96 6.52
C SER A 91 20.59 4.94 6.28
N VAL A 92 21.42 5.20 5.26
CA VAL A 92 22.66 4.45 5.03
C VAL A 92 23.81 5.43 4.79
N PRO A 93 25.01 5.19 5.37
CA PRO A 93 26.19 6.00 5.09
C PRO A 93 26.57 6.02 3.61
N LEU A 94 27.07 7.17 3.17
CA LEU A 94 27.76 7.35 1.89
C LEU A 94 29.19 7.81 2.17
N ASP A 95 30.15 7.34 1.38
CA ASP A 95 31.56 7.74 1.47
C ASP A 95 31.99 8.35 0.14
N GLY A 96 31.29 9.43 -0.23
CA GLY A 96 31.33 10.01 -1.56
C GLY A 96 30.53 9.22 -2.61
N LEU A 97 30.35 9.85 -3.76
CA LEU A 97 29.83 9.23 -4.99
C LEU A 97 30.92 9.29 -6.07
N GLY A 98 30.67 8.70 -7.25
CA GLY A 98 31.66 8.64 -8.33
C GLY A 98 31.14 9.29 -9.61
N PRO A 99 30.76 8.49 -10.61
CA PRO A 99 30.40 9.01 -11.92
C PRO A 99 29.18 9.93 -11.86
N VAL A 100 29.16 10.94 -12.73
CA VAL A 100 27.95 11.72 -12.99
C VAL A 100 26.83 10.83 -13.53
N GLY A 101 25.60 11.19 -13.21
CA GLY A 101 24.42 10.48 -13.70
C GLY A 101 23.41 10.16 -12.61
N GLU A 102 22.46 9.29 -12.96
CA GLU A 102 21.36 8.92 -12.08
C GLU A 102 21.79 7.87 -11.06
N TYR A 103 21.44 8.13 -9.80
CA TYR A 103 21.58 7.21 -8.68
C TYR A 103 20.20 6.81 -8.19
N THR A 104 20.04 5.54 -7.86
CA THR A 104 18.81 4.97 -7.30
C THR A 104 19.00 4.60 -5.84
N ILE A 105 18.20 5.18 -4.97
CA ILE A 105 18.04 4.79 -3.57
C ILE A 105 16.93 3.73 -3.52
N ALA A 106 17.26 2.48 -3.23
CA ALA A 106 16.29 1.41 -3.05
C ALA A 106 16.14 1.08 -1.55
N PHE A 107 14.91 0.96 -1.08
CA PHE A 107 14.62 0.69 0.33
C PHE A 107 13.56 -0.39 0.52
N ARG A 108 13.65 -1.08 1.65
CA ARG A 108 12.62 -1.97 2.20
C ARG A 108 12.63 -1.83 3.72
N VAL A 109 11.50 -1.47 4.30
CA VAL A 109 11.33 -1.27 5.74
C VAL A 109 10.05 -1.96 6.21
N THR A 110 9.86 -2.05 7.51
CA THR A 110 8.60 -2.51 8.12
C THR A 110 8.08 -1.39 9.01
N SER A 111 6.85 -0.94 8.80
CA SER A 111 6.20 0.05 9.64
C SER A 111 5.91 -0.49 11.04
N ALA A 112 5.67 0.40 11.99
CA ALA A 112 5.34 0.03 13.36
C ALA A 112 4.10 -0.89 13.47
N ASP A 113 3.17 -0.79 12.52
CA ASP A 113 2.00 -1.66 12.42
C ASP A 113 2.27 -3.06 11.83
N GLY A 114 3.51 -3.31 11.37
CA GLY A 114 3.97 -4.61 10.89
C GLY A 114 3.91 -4.80 9.37
N HIS A 115 3.47 -3.82 8.59
CA HIS A 115 3.44 -3.95 7.13
C HIS A 115 4.81 -3.65 6.49
N PRO A 116 5.29 -4.49 5.57
CA PRO A 116 6.49 -4.17 4.80
C PRO A 116 6.19 -3.10 3.76
N VAL A 117 7.08 -2.13 3.63
CA VAL A 117 7.04 -1.09 2.60
C VAL A 117 8.36 -1.07 1.85
N SER A 118 8.30 -1.07 0.53
CA SER A 118 9.47 -1.00 -0.35
C SER A 118 9.27 0.00 -1.45
N GLY A 119 10.36 0.56 -1.96
CA GLY A 119 10.30 1.47 -3.08
C GLY A 119 11.67 1.99 -3.49
N THR A 120 11.65 2.92 -4.43
CA THR A 120 12.85 3.59 -4.93
C THR A 120 12.68 5.11 -4.95
N ARG A 121 13.81 5.81 -4.84
CA ARG A 121 13.95 7.24 -5.11
C ARG A 121 15.15 7.45 -6.00
N VAL A 122 15.08 8.44 -6.89
CA VAL A 122 16.18 8.75 -7.82
C VAL A 122 16.71 10.13 -7.56
N PHE A 123 18.00 10.35 -7.80
CA PHE A 123 18.61 11.67 -7.85
C PHE A 123 19.74 11.66 -8.89
N THR A 124 20.11 12.84 -9.39
CA THR A 124 21.19 12.96 -10.38
C THR A 124 22.38 13.67 -9.75
N LEU A 125 23.57 13.07 -9.87
CA LEU A 125 24.85 13.72 -9.54
C LEU A 125 25.36 14.46 -10.77
N THR A 126 25.67 15.75 -10.63
CA THR A 126 26.07 16.62 -11.74
C THR A 126 27.57 16.87 -11.84
N GLN A 127 28.35 16.45 -10.84
CA GLN A 127 29.82 16.54 -10.84
C GLN A 127 30.42 15.20 -10.43
N GLU A 128 31.51 14.81 -11.10
CA GLU A 128 32.28 13.62 -10.74
C GLU A 128 32.76 13.72 -9.29
N GLY A 129 32.49 12.67 -8.52
CA GLY A 129 33.02 12.51 -7.16
C GLY A 129 34.22 11.56 -7.12
N THR A 130 34.90 11.54 -5.98
CA THR A 130 36.08 10.71 -5.73
C THR A 130 35.80 9.52 -4.82
N GLY A 131 34.52 9.18 -4.61
CA GLY A 131 34.13 8.03 -3.80
C GLY A 131 34.56 6.71 -4.44
N THR A 132 34.63 5.66 -3.61
CA THR A 132 34.98 4.32 -4.09
C THR A 132 33.72 3.45 -4.20
N PRO A 133 33.42 2.84 -5.37
CA PRO A 133 32.26 1.98 -5.50
C PRO A 133 32.43 0.70 -4.67
N GLY A 134 31.29 0.14 -4.23
CA GLY A 134 31.18 -1.22 -3.74
C GLY A 134 31.00 -2.23 -4.89
N PRO A 135 30.64 -3.48 -4.56
CA PRO A 135 30.36 -4.50 -5.57
C PRO A 135 29.21 -4.09 -6.50
N LYS A 136 29.15 -4.73 -7.68
CA LYS A 136 28.00 -4.65 -8.56
C LYS A 136 26.73 -5.02 -7.80
N ALA A 137 25.68 -4.23 -7.98
CA ALA A 137 24.36 -4.60 -7.50
C ALA A 137 23.86 -5.77 -8.36
N ASN A 138 23.90 -6.99 -7.82
CA ASN A 138 23.33 -8.15 -8.49
C ASN A 138 21.81 -7.99 -8.47
N GLY A 139 21.27 -7.45 -9.56
CA GLY A 139 19.84 -7.27 -9.79
C GLY A 139 19.17 -8.63 -9.92
N GLN A 140 18.73 -9.21 -8.81
CA GLN A 140 17.54 -10.04 -8.89
C GLN A 140 16.40 -9.04 -9.13
N SER A 141 16.05 -8.82 -10.40
CA SER A 141 14.79 -8.17 -10.75
C SER A 141 13.70 -8.95 -10.02
N ALA A 142 13.23 -8.40 -8.90
CA ALA A 142 11.99 -8.82 -8.31
C ALA A 142 10.94 -8.41 -9.34
N SER A 143 10.59 -9.35 -10.22
CA SER A 143 9.31 -9.32 -10.91
C SER A 143 8.29 -9.01 -9.82
N SER A 144 7.62 -7.87 -9.95
CA SER A 144 6.47 -7.53 -9.14
C SER A 144 5.53 -8.72 -9.25
N SER A 145 5.52 -9.57 -8.22
CA SER A 145 4.38 -10.42 -7.98
C SER A 145 3.27 -9.44 -7.62
N ASP A 146 2.56 -8.97 -8.65
CA ASP A 146 1.19 -8.54 -8.51
C ASP A 146 0.45 -9.74 -7.91
N ASP A 147 0.52 -9.87 -6.58
CA ASP A 147 -0.44 -10.61 -5.79
C ASP A 147 -1.74 -9.81 -5.84
N THR A 148 -2.29 -9.71 -7.05
CA THR A 148 -3.73 -9.61 -7.22
C THR A 148 -4.25 -10.90 -6.61
N SER A 149 -4.63 -10.81 -5.34
CA SER A 149 -5.45 -11.74 -4.58
C SER A 149 -6.77 -11.97 -5.34
N SER A 150 -6.67 -12.71 -6.44
CA SER A 150 -7.74 -13.25 -7.27
C SER A 150 -8.27 -14.56 -6.67
N GLY A 151 -7.71 -15.01 -5.54
CA GLY A 151 -8.12 -16.21 -4.81
C GLY A 151 -9.25 -16.02 -3.77
N GLN A 152 -9.67 -14.79 -3.44
CA GLN A 152 -10.71 -14.55 -2.41
C GLN A 152 -11.97 -13.83 -2.90
N ASN A 153 -12.11 -13.56 -4.21
CA ASN A 153 -13.32 -12.93 -4.75
C ASN A 153 -14.49 -13.92 -4.97
N TRP A 154 -14.25 -15.23 -4.90
CA TRP A 154 -15.32 -16.23 -5.07
C TRP A 154 -16.25 -16.32 -3.84
N LEU A 155 -15.73 -16.03 -2.64
CA LEU A 155 -16.55 -15.97 -1.43
C LEU A 155 -17.58 -14.83 -1.50
N ILE A 156 -17.21 -13.69 -2.10
CA ILE A 156 -18.15 -12.58 -2.33
C ILE A 156 -19.29 -13.04 -3.24
N TRP A 157 -19.00 -13.78 -4.33
CA TRP A 157 -20.05 -14.34 -5.18
C TRP A 157 -20.92 -15.41 -4.50
N VAL A 158 -20.36 -16.19 -3.56
CA VAL A 158 -21.15 -17.12 -2.73
C VAL A 158 -22.10 -16.37 -1.80
N PHE A 159 -21.65 -15.31 -1.13
CA PHE A 159 -22.52 -14.51 -0.26
C PHE A 159 -23.55 -13.68 -1.06
N VAL A 160 -23.17 -13.15 -2.23
CA VAL A 160 -24.09 -12.47 -3.15
C VAL A 160 -25.15 -13.45 -3.68
N GLY A 161 -24.75 -14.65 -4.09
CA GLY A 161 -25.66 -15.72 -4.53
C GLY A 161 -26.62 -16.17 -3.43
N ALA A 162 -26.12 -16.39 -2.21
CA ALA A 162 -26.94 -16.74 -1.05
C ALA A 162 -27.93 -15.62 -0.69
N GLY A 163 -27.50 -14.36 -0.77
CA GLY A 163 -28.34 -13.19 -0.55
C GLY A 163 -29.51 -13.11 -1.53
N VAL A 164 -29.27 -13.35 -2.82
CA VAL A 164 -30.30 -13.34 -3.87
C VAL A 164 -31.34 -14.47 -3.68
N VAL A 165 -30.90 -15.66 -3.26
CA VAL A 165 -31.82 -16.80 -3.01
C VAL A 165 -32.71 -16.55 -1.81
N VAL A 166 -32.18 -15.99 -0.72
CA VAL A 166 -32.97 -15.67 0.48
C VAL A 166 -33.97 -14.54 0.18
N PHE A 167 -33.55 -13.50 -0.53
CA PHE A 167 -34.44 -12.39 -0.90
C PHE A 167 -35.51 -12.81 -1.91
N GLY A 168 -35.13 -13.60 -2.92
CA GLY A 168 -36.06 -14.15 -3.93
C GLY A 168 -37.05 -15.14 -3.33
N GLY A 169 -36.60 -16.05 -2.46
CA GLY A 169 -37.46 -17.01 -1.75
C GLY A 169 -38.43 -16.34 -0.78
N GLY A 170 -37.96 -15.32 -0.04
CA GLY A 170 -38.80 -14.50 0.83
C GLY A 170 -39.87 -13.73 0.06
N LEU A 171 -39.52 -13.15 -1.09
CA LEU A 171 -40.46 -12.41 -1.94
C LEU A 171 -41.49 -13.34 -2.61
N TRP A 172 -41.08 -14.54 -3.04
CA TRP A 172 -41.99 -15.53 -3.62
C TRP A 172 -43.00 -16.07 -2.62
N LEU A 173 -42.57 -16.39 -1.38
CA LEU A 173 -43.47 -16.80 -0.31
C LEU A 173 -44.43 -15.68 0.11
N ALA A 174 -43.98 -14.42 0.11
CA ALA A 174 -44.82 -13.27 0.42
C ALA A 174 -45.87 -12.96 -0.68
N LEU A 175 -45.57 -13.27 -1.94
CA LEU A 175 -46.47 -13.05 -3.08
C LEU A 175 -47.34 -14.26 -3.42
N ARG A 176 -47.15 -15.41 -2.76
CA ARG A 176 -47.95 -16.62 -2.98
C ARG A 176 -49.37 -16.41 -2.42
N LYS A 177 -50.26 -15.92 -3.26
CA LYS A 177 -51.69 -15.76 -2.97
C LYS A 177 -52.31 -17.13 -2.62
N PRO A 178 -52.99 -17.30 -1.46
CA PRO A 178 -53.66 -18.55 -1.15
C PRO A 178 -54.82 -18.77 -2.12
N ARG A 179 -54.84 -19.92 -2.80
CA ARG A 179 -55.98 -20.35 -3.61
C ARG A 179 -57.14 -20.68 -2.66
N ALA A 180 -58.29 -20.01 -2.85
CA ALA A 180 -59.53 -20.38 -2.17
C ALA A 180 -59.97 -21.76 -2.68
N LYS A 181 -60.25 -22.69 -1.76
CA LYS A 181 -60.97 -23.94 -2.08
C LYS A 181 -62.43 -23.58 -2.35
N SER A 182 -62.95 -23.99 -3.49
CA SER A 182 -64.39 -24.06 -3.74
C SER A 182 -64.98 -25.30 -3.11
#